data_AF-A0A1H3V2U6-F1
#
_entry.id   AF-A0A1H3V2U6-F1
#
_cell.length_a   1.000
_cell.length_b   1.000
_cell.length_c   1.000
_cell.angle_alpha   90.00
_cell.angle_beta   90.00
_cell.angle_gamma   90.00
#
_symmetry.space_group_name_H-M   'P 1'
#
loop_
_entity.id
_entity.type
_entity.pdbx_description
1 polymer ?
#
loop_
_entity_poly.entity_id
_entity_poly.type
_entity_poly.pdbx_seq_one_letter_code
_entity_poly.pdbx_strand_id
1 'polypeptide(L)'
;MAEGQNGGGKYNKCMKTTNSTPQNTTEQLEKRVSSLEKQNAELAAKIVWYEEQFRLSKQRQFGISSEKTPEGQLELPLFNEAEVCQNPGEEEPSYEEVTYERKKARRSRTDTMKDLPVETVSHTLPPGEQVCSCCNGALHEMKTEIRRELKVVPAEVKVVEHRRSVYACRSCERHGTEASLKYAPVPAPVFPKSMASPSAVAHILTQKFVQGLPFYVSVK
;
A
#
# COMPACT_ATOMS: atom_id res chain seq x y z
N MET A 1 73.99 -69.94 -26.23
CA MET A 1 73.36 -68.82 -25.52
C MET A 1 72.15 -68.41 -26.33
N ALA A 2 70.90 -68.66 -26.01
CA ALA A 2 70.18 -69.26 -24.88
C ALA A 2 68.90 -69.91 -25.51
N GLU A 3 68.55 -71.16 -25.21
CA GLU A 3 67.49 -71.55 -24.26
C GLU A 3 66.13 -70.84 -24.52
N GLY A 4 64.98 -71.48 -24.74
CA GLY A 4 64.57 -72.89 -24.66
C GLY A 4 63.23 -73.11 -25.41
N GLN A 5 63.04 -74.32 -25.94
CA GLN A 5 61.99 -75.31 -25.55
C GLN A 5 60.54 -74.81 -25.71
N ASN A 6 59.86 -75.08 -26.83
CA ASN A 6 59.21 -76.34 -27.23
C ASN A 6 58.07 -76.76 -26.29
N GLY A 7 56.82 -76.75 -26.78
CA GLY A 7 55.69 -77.21 -25.96
C GLY A 7 54.29 -76.95 -26.52
N GLY A 8 53.87 -77.80 -27.47
CA GLY A 8 52.57 -78.48 -27.42
C GLY A 8 51.26 -77.72 -27.69
N GLY A 9 50.41 -78.33 -28.51
CA GLY A 9 48.95 -78.15 -28.42
C GLY A 9 48.30 -77.68 -29.72
N LYS A 10 47.85 -78.59 -30.59
CA LYS A 10 46.47 -79.13 -30.58
C LYS A 10 45.46 -78.24 -31.33
N TYR A 11 45.16 -78.69 -32.56
CA TYR A 11 43.90 -78.59 -33.29
C TYR A 11 43.36 -77.21 -33.71
N ASN A 12 43.59 -76.84 -34.98
CA ASN A 12 42.61 -76.03 -35.71
C ASN A 12 41.48 -76.93 -36.23
N LYS A 13 40.55 -77.28 -35.33
CA LYS A 13 39.22 -77.75 -35.70
C LYS A 13 38.43 -76.52 -36.13
N CYS A 14 38.55 -76.14 -37.40
CA CYS A 14 37.66 -75.16 -37.99
C CYS A 14 36.22 -75.66 -37.80
N MET A 15 35.48 -74.98 -36.94
CA MET A 15 34.12 -75.32 -36.55
C MET A 15 33.23 -75.41 -37.79
N LYS A 16 32.76 -76.61 -38.09
CA LYS A 16 31.45 -76.77 -38.71
C LYS A 16 30.42 -76.43 -37.63
N THR A 17 29.73 -75.32 -37.75
CA THR A 17 28.35 -75.17 -37.23
C THR A 17 27.60 -74.16 -38.08
N THR A 18 26.80 -74.73 -38.98
CA THR A 18 25.53 -74.21 -39.49
C THR A 18 24.86 -73.16 -38.60
N ASN A 19 24.78 -71.90 -39.04
CA ASN A 19 23.72 -71.01 -38.59
C ASN A 19 22.56 -71.11 -39.58
N SER A 20 21.90 -72.26 -39.54
CA SER A 20 20.52 -72.38 -39.98
C SER A 20 19.66 -71.80 -38.86
N THR A 21 19.48 -70.48 -38.84
CA THR A 21 18.45 -69.84 -38.01
C THR A 21 17.11 -70.43 -38.45
N PRO A 22 16.38 -71.13 -37.57
CA PRO A 22 15.16 -71.81 -37.98
C PRO A 22 14.14 -70.74 -38.35
N GLN A 23 13.61 -70.79 -39.57
CA GLN A 23 12.58 -69.87 -40.10
C GLN A 23 11.34 -69.72 -39.19
N ASN A 24 11.16 -70.64 -38.23
CA ASN A 24 10.16 -70.53 -37.16
C ASN A 24 10.40 -69.35 -36.18
N THR A 25 11.62 -68.85 -36.04
CA THR A 25 11.92 -67.75 -35.10
C THR A 25 11.59 -66.37 -35.66
N THR A 26 11.78 -66.14 -36.97
CA THR A 26 11.47 -64.84 -37.60
C THR A 26 9.98 -64.55 -37.64
N GLU A 27 9.16 -65.55 -37.99
CA GLU A 27 7.70 -65.40 -38.02
C GLU A 27 7.12 -65.23 -36.60
N GLN A 28 7.69 -65.91 -35.61
CA GLN A 28 7.32 -65.72 -34.20
C GLN A 28 7.69 -64.31 -33.69
N LEU A 29 8.84 -63.78 -34.13
CA LEU A 29 9.27 -62.42 -33.82
C LEU A 29 8.36 -61.38 -34.48
N GLU A 30 7.95 -61.56 -35.74
CA GLU A 30 7.02 -60.68 -36.45
C GLU A 30 5.62 -60.67 -35.81
N LYS A 31 5.11 -61.84 -35.40
CA LYS A 31 3.87 -61.96 -34.62
C LYS A 31 3.98 -61.23 -33.28
N ARG A 32 5.15 -61.29 -32.63
CA ARG A 32 5.40 -60.59 -31.36
C ARG A 32 5.50 -59.07 -31.56
N VAL A 33 6.18 -58.61 -32.61
CA VAL A 33 6.28 -57.18 -32.95
C VAL A 33 4.90 -56.61 -33.24
N SER A 34 4.10 -57.26 -34.08
CA SER A 34 2.73 -56.80 -34.37
C SER A 34 1.81 -56.83 -33.15
N SER A 35 1.99 -57.79 -32.23
CA SER A 35 1.27 -57.79 -30.95
C SER A 35 1.70 -56.64 -30.04
N LEU A 36 3.00 -56.34 -29.97
CA LEU A 36 3.53 -55.25 -29.16
C LEU A 36 3.12 -53.89 -29.72
N GLU A 37 3.09 -53.74 -31.04
CA GLU A 37 2.61 -52.52 -31.71
C GLU A 37 1.14 -52.24 -31.40
N LYS A 38 0.29 -53.29 -31.42
CA LYS A 38 -1.11 -53.18 -31.01
C LYS A 38 -1.26 -52.76 -29.55
N GLN A 39 -0.47 -53.36 -28.66
CA GLN A 39 -0.47 -53.00 -27.24
C GLN A 39 0.01 -51.57 -27.01
N ASN A 40 1.06 -51.14 -27.73
CA ASN A 40 1.56 -49.77 -27.66
C ASN A 40 0.53 -48.76 -28.16
N ALA A 41 -0.20 -49.06 -29.24
CA ALA A 41 -1.28 -48.21 -29.73
C ALA A 41 -2.43 -48.09 -28.70
N GLU A 42 -2.81 -49.20 -28.06
CA GLU A 42 -3.84 -49.20 -27.02
C GLU A 42 -3.40 -48.41 -25.78
N LEU A 43 -2.16 -48.60 -25.33
CA LEU A 43 -1.59 -47.87 -24.19
C LEU A 43 -1.46 -46.37 -24.49
N ALA A 44 -1.03 -45.99 -25.70
CA ALA A 44 -0.96 -44.59 -26.11
C ALA A 44 -2.35 -43.92 -26.10
N ALA A 45 -3.38 -44.61 -26.60
CA ALA A 45 -4.75 -44.11 -26.55
C ALA A 45 -5.25 -43.92 -25.10
N LYS A 46 -4.92 -44.85 -24.19
CA LYS A 46 -5.25 -44.72 -22.76
C LYS A 46 -4.53 -43.54 -22.10
N ILE A 47 -3.26 -43.30 -22.42
CA ILE A 47 -2.49 -42.17 -21.89
C ILE A 47 -3.15 -40.85 -22.27
N VAL A 48 -3.47 -40.65 -23.55
CA VAL A 48 -4.16 -39.43 -24.03
C VAL A 48 -5.51 -39.25 -23.32
N TRP A 49 -6.26 -40.33 -23.13
CA TRP A 49 -7.54 -40.28 -22.41
C TRP A 49 -7.37 -39.84 -20.96
N TYR A 50 -6.41 -40.41 -20.24
CA TYR A 50 -6.13 -40.04 -18.85
C TYR A 50 -5.58 -38.62 -18.72
N GLU A 51 -4.74 -38.17 -19.65
CA GLU A 51 -4.23 -36.80 -19.69
C GLU A 51 -5.37 -35.78 -19.84
N GLU A 52 -6.33 -36.06 -20.71
CA GLU A 52 -7.48 -35.17 -20.91
C GLU A 52 -8.40 -35.14 -19.69
N GLN A 53 -8.66 -36.29 -19.07
CA GLN A 53 -9.38 -36.35 -17.79
C GLN A 53 -8.65 -35.58 -16.69
N PHE A 54 -7.32 -35.68 -16.64
CA PHE A 54 -6.51 -34.95 -15.68
C PHE A 54 -6.57 -33.44 -15.90
N ARG A 55 -6.47 -32.98 -17.15
CA ARG A 55 -6.63 -31.56 -17.51
C ARG A 55 -8.00 -31.04 -17.11
N LEU A 56 -9.06 -31.77 -17.42
CA LEU A 56 -10.43 -31.41 -17.02
C LEU A 56 -10.58 -31.34 -15.50
N SER A 57 -10.01 -32.29 -14.77
CA SER A 57 -10.02 -32.30 -13.30
C SER A 57 -9.26 -31.10 -12.72
N LYS A 58 -8.06 -30.81 -13.25
CA LYS A 58 -7.27 -29.63 -12.86
C LYS A 58 -7.99 -28.33 -13.18
N GLN A 59 -8.64 -28.24 -14.34
CA GLN A 59 -9.45 -27.08 -14.70
C GLN A 59 -10.69 -26.93 -13.81
N ARG A 60 -11.31 -28.02 -13.33
CA ARG A 60 -12.41 -27.94 -12.36
C ARG A 60 -11.94 -27.58 -10.95
N GLN A 61 -10.76 -28.04 -10.55
CA GLN A 61 -10.21 -27.82 -9.21
C GLN A 61 -9.55 -26.44 -9.05
N PHE A 62 -8.84 -25.99 -10.08
CA PHE A 62 -8.03 -24.76 -10.06
C PHE A 62 -8.48 -23.72 -11.08
N GLY A 63 -9.29 -24.11 -12.06
CA GLY A 63 -9.95 -23.13 -12.91
C GLY A 63 -11.03 -22.44 -12.09
N ILE A 64 -10.96 -21.13 -12.07
CA ILE A 64 -11.89 -20.26 -11.36
C ILE A 64 -13.27 -20.53 -11.95
N SER A 65 -14.15 -21.20 -11.19
CA SER A 65 -15.53 -21.42 -11.61
C SER A 65 -16.27 -20.08 -11.50
N SER A 66 -16.10 -19.23 -12.51
CA SER A 66 -16.72 -17.91 -12.59
C SER A 66 -16.17 -16.89 -11.58
N GLU A 67 -15.99 -15.65 -12.03
CA GLU A 67 -15.99 -14.42 -11.21
C GLU A 67 -17.37 -14.22 -10.56
N LYS A 68 -17.93 -15.26 -9.95
CA LYS A 68 -19.10 -15.12 -9.07
C LYS A 68 -18.56 -14.55 -7.78
N THR A 69 -18.54 -13.22 -7.70
CA THR A 69 -18.64 -12.53 -6.40
C THR A 69 -19.78 -13.21 -5.65
N PRO A 70 -19.55 -13.88 -4.51
CA PRO A 70 -20.63 -14.40 -3.68
C PRO A 70 -21.66 -13.30 -3.43
N GLU A 71 -22.95 -13.64 -3.49
CA GLU A 71 -24.03 -12.75 -3.10
C GLU A 71 -23.71 -12.23 -1.68
N GLY A 72 -23.53 -10.91 -1.56
CA GLY A 72 -23.06 -10.25 -0.33
C GLY A 72 -21.63 -9.68 -0.36
N GLN A 73 -20.75 -10.05 -1.31
CA GLN A 73 -19.40 -9.46 -1.38
C GLN A 73 -19.41 -7.98 -1.78
N LEU A 74 -20.40 -7.56 -2.58
CA LEU A 74 -20.68 -6.16 -2.91
C LEU A 74 -21.47 -5.44 -1.80
N GLU A 75 -22.07 -6.19 -0.87
CA GLU A 75 -22.78 -5.67 0.30
C GLU A 75 -21.84 -5.51 1.51
N LEU A 76 -20.59 -5.95 1.39
CA LEU A 76 -19.55 -5.59 2.36
C LEU A 76 -19.50 -4.06 2.41
N PRO A 77 -19.75 -3.45 3.58
CA PRO A 77 -19.78 -2.01 3.71
C PRO A 77 -18.35 -1.48 3.70
N LEU A 78 -17.77 -1.37 2.51
CA LEU A 78 -16.49 -0.72 2.24
C LEU A 78 -16.43 0.71 2.81
N PHE A 79 -17.58 1.32 3.05
CA PHE A 79 -17.72 2.67 3.60
C PHE A 79 -18.34 2.71 5.00
N ASN A 80 -18.81 1.58 5.54
CA ASN A 80 -19.49 1.50 6.84
C ASN A 80 -18.81 0.50 7.81
N GLU A 81 -17.48 0.40 7.73
CA GLU A 81 -16.66 -0.44 8.62
C GLU A 81 -16.86 -0.10 10.10
N ALA A 82 -17.08 1.18 10.43
CA ALA A 82 -17.26 1.64 11.80
C ALA A 82 -18.52 1.08 12.47
N GLU A 83 -19.63 0.98 11.74
CA GLU A 83 -20.88 0.42 12.27
C GLU A 83 -20.87 -1.12 12.25
N VAL A 84 -20.19 -1.76 11.29
CA VAL A 84 -20.06 -3.23 11.25
C VAL A 84 -19.13 -3.79 12.31
N CYS A 85 -18.08 -3.04 12.68
CA CYS A 85 -17.21 -3.43 13.79
C CYS A 85 -17.81 -3.12 15.17
N GLN A 86 -18.98 -2.46 15.25
CA GLN A 86 -19.71 -2.37 16.51
C GLN A 86 -20.40 -3.71 16.79
N ASN A 87 -19.95 -4.41 17.83
CA ASN A 87 -20.61 -5.59 18.35
C ASN A 87 -21.65 -5.16 19.40
N PRO A 88 -22.96 -5.12 19.09
CA PRO A 88 -23.98 -4.64 20.03
C PRO A 88 -24.22 -5.58 21.22
N GLY A 89 -23.60 -6.76 21.22
CA GLY A 89 -23.67 -7.76 22.30
C GLY A 89 -22.38 -7.92 23.10
N GLU A 90 -21.32 -7.18 22.78
CA GLU A 90 -20.19 -7.05 23.71
C GLU A 90 -20.62 -6.12 24.83
N GLU A 91 -20.74 -6.65 26.05
CA GLU A 91 -20.81 -5.82 27.24
C GLU A 91 -19.62 -4.86 27.22
N GLU A 92 -19.87 -3.57 27.41
CA GLU A 92 -18.80 -2.61 27.64
C GLU A 92 -17.85 -3.22 28.68
N PRO A 93 -16.55 -3.37 28.37
CA PRO A 93 -15.64 -4.04 29.28
C PRO A 93 -15.79 -3.39 30.65
N SER A 94 -16.08 -4.20 31.68
CA SER A 94 -16.12 -3.68 33.04
C SER A 94 -14.82 -2.94 33.27
N TYR A 95 -14.95 -1.67 33.65
CA TYR A 95 -13.81 -0.82 33.90
C TYR A 95 -13.06 -1.36 35.12
N GLU A 96 -12.09 -2.24 34.89
CA GLU A 96 -11.04 -2.43 35.88
C GLU A 96 -10.19 -1.16 35.85
N GLU A 97 -10.29 -0.38 36.93
CA GLU A 97 -9.51 0.84 37.10
C GLU A 97 -8.03 0.47 37.30
N VAL A 98 -7.35 0.13 36.21
CA VAL A 98 -5.90 0.00 36.19
C VAL A 98 -5.34 1.41 36.36
N THR A 99 -5.12 1.80 37.62
CA THR A 99 -4.44 3.04 37.99
C THR A 99 -2.94 2.90 37.69
N TYR A 100 -2.57 3.11 36.43
CA TYR A 100 -1.18 3.41 36.06
C TYR A 100 -1.07 4.88 35.70
N GLU A 101 -0.21 5.62 36.41
CA GLU A 101 0.14 6.98 36.06
C GLU A 101 1.05 6.99 34.83
N ARG A 102 0.47 6.85 33.63
CA ARG A 102 1.19 7.23 32.42
C ARG A 102 1.17 8.75 32.33
N LYS A 103 2.31 9.39 32.61
CA LYS A 103 2.60 10.73 32.09
C LYS A 103 2.59 10.66 30.57
N LYS A 104 1.43 10.78 29.93
CA LYS A 104 1.35 11.10 28.51
C LYS A 104 2.05 12.45 28.39
N ALA A 105 3.27 12.45 27.88
CA ALA A 105 3.95 13.67 27.50
C ALA A 105 3.00 14.39 26.54
N ARG A 106 2.41 15.50 27.01
CA ARG A 106 1.47 16.30 26.23
C ARG A 106 2.32 16.98 25.16
N ARG A 107 2.60 16.27 24.07
CA ARG A 107 3.33 16.81 22.91
C ARG A 107 2.58 18.08 22.51
N SER A 108 3.27 19.20 22.61
CA SER A 108 2.69 20.48 22.23
C SER A 108 2.46 20.46 20.72
N ARG A 109 1.45 21.18 20.22
CA ARG A 109 1.27 21.40 18.76
C ARG A 109 2.54 21.95 18.12
N THR A 110 3.31 22.70 18.91
CA THR A 110 4.61 23.23 18.52
C THR A 110 5.63 22.14 18.28
N ASP A 111 5.62 21.04 19.05
CA ASP A 111 6.58 19.93 18.91
C ASP A 111 6.40 19.18 17.59
N THR A 112 5.16 19.02 17.12
CA THR A 112 4.86 18.33 15.85
C THR A 112 5.32 19.12 14.61
N MET A 113 5.61 20.42 14.75
CA MET A 113 5.95 21.32 13.64
C MET A 113 7.43 21.74 13.60
N LYS A 114 8.27 21.31 14.55
CA LYS A 114 9.65 21.81 14.67
C LYS A 114 10.54 21.43 13.49
N ASP A 115 10.34 20.23 12.97
CA ASP A 115 11.25 19.63 11.98
C ASP A 115 10.83 19.89 10.53
N LEU A 116 9.72 20.61 10.32
CA LEU A 116 9.16 20.87 8.99
C LEU A 116 9.63 22.21 8.42
N PRO A 117 9.85 22.31 7.10
CA PRO A 117 10.22 23.58 6.46
C PRO A 117 9.10 24.62 6.64
N VAL A 118 9.49 25.86 6.95
CA VAL A 118 8.56 26.96 7.28
C VAL A 118 8.54 28.02 6.18
N GLU A 119 7.37 28.29 5.62
CA GLU A 119 7.09 29.40 4.69
C GLU A 119 6.36 30.51 5.44
N THR A 120 6.94 31.72 5.52
CA THR A 120 6.31 32.87 6.20
C THR A 120 5.59 33.77 5.20
N VAL A 121 4.32 34.07 5.46
CA VAL A 121 3.50 35.00 4.67
C VAL A 121 3.06 36.16 5.57
N SER A 122 3.56 37.35 5.29
CA SER A 122 3.22 38.58 6.01
C SER A 122 2.02 39.29 5.39
N HIS A 123 1.05 39.65 6.21
CA HIS A 123 -0.14 40.42 5.84
C HIS A 123 -0.07 41.78 6.56
N THR A 124 0.19 42.84 5.81
CA THR A 124 0.28 44.23 6.27
C THR A 124 -0.81 45.08 5.65
N LEU A 125 -1.19 46.18 6.31
CA LEU A 125 -2.11 47.15 5.70
C LEU A 125 -1.37 47.94 4.61
N PRO A 126 -2.00 48.22 3.47
CA PRO A 126 -1.42 49.14 2.49
C PRO A 126 -1.30 50.55 3.09
N PRO A 127 -0.30 51.35 2.67
CA PRO A 127 -0.03 52.66 3.27
C PRO A 127 -1.23 53.61 3.23
N GLY A 128 -2.10 53.50 2.22
CA GLY A 128 -3.31 54.32 2.11
C GLY A 128 -4.38 54.04 3.16
N GLU A 129 -4.35 52.87 3.81
CA GLU A 129 -5.33 52.47 4.83
C GLU A 129 -4.79 52.62 6.26
N GLN A 130 -3.49 52.98 6.40
CA GLN A 130 -2.80 53.21 7.67
C GLN A 130 -3.14 54.57 8.31
N VAL A 131 -4.38 55.02 8.17
CA VAL A 131 -4.91 56.24 8.76
C VAL A 131 -6.01 55.91 9.75
N CYS A 132 -5.95 56.52 10.94
CA CYS A 132 -6.98 56.36 11.97
C CYS A 132 -8.30 57.03 11.53
N SER A 133 -9.42 56.34 11.69
CA SER A 133 -10.75 56.90 11.34
C SER A 133 -11.26 57.94 12.34
N CYS A 134 -10.68 58.04 13.55
CA CYS A 134 -11.11 58.95 14.61
C CYS A 134 -10.34 60.28 14.60
N CYS A 135 -9.01 60.23 14.53
CA CYS A 135 -8.15 61.42 14.62
C CYS A 135 -7.32 61.70 13.36
N ASN A 136 -7.51 60.95 12.29
CA ASN A 136 -6.74 61.01 11.04
C ASN A 136 -5.21 60.88 11.21
N GLY A 137 -4.75 60.45 12.39
CA GLY A 137 -3.35 60.20 12.67
C GLY A 137 -2.84 58.92 11.99
N ALA A 138 -1.52 58.85 11.78
CA ALA A 138 -0.85 57.66 11.27
C ALA A 138 -1.00 56.48 12.25
N LEU A 139 -1.38 55.33 11.71
CA LEU A 139 -1.44 54.06 12.44
C LEU A 139 -0.03 53.45 12.54
N HIS A 140 0.30 52.89 13.71
CA HIS A 140 1.54 52.17 13.94
C HIS A 140 1.26 50.69 14.17
N GLU A 141 2.22 49.82 13.84
CA GLU A 141 2.12 48.40 14.14
C GLU A 141 2.23 48.17 15.65
N MET A 142 1.20 47.57 16.24
CA MET A 142 1.08 47.29 17.68
C MET A 142 1.56 45.88 18.01
N LYS A 143 1.05 44.88 17.29
CA LYS A 143 1.37 43.47 17.50
C LYS A 143 1.24 42.69 16.21
N THR A 144 1.95 41.56 16.13
CA THR A 144 1.85 40.62 15.02
C THR A 144 1.19 39.33 15.53
N GLU A 145 0.03 38.98 14.99
CA GLU A 145 -0.63 37.71 15.28
C GLU A 145 -0.11 36.62 14.34
N ILE A 146 0.34 35.49 14.90
CA ILE A 146 0.93 34.40 14.13
C ILE A 146 -0.03 33.21 14.13
N ARG A 147 -0.37 32.72 12.94
CA ARG A 147 -1.17 31.52 12.74
C ARG A 147 -0.39 30.52 11.88
N ARG A 148 -0.33 29.27 12.32
CA ARG A 148 0.42 28.18 11.67
C ARG A 148 -0.53 27.15 11.07
N GLU A 149 -0.28 26.78 9.82
CA GLU A 149 -1.01 25.74 9.11
C GLU A 149 -0.05 24.76 8.43
N LEU A 150 -0.49 23.52 8.20
CA LEU A 150 0.24 22.52 7.42
C LEU A 150 -0.24 22.54 5.97
N LYS A 151 0.64 22.83 5.04
CA LYS A 151 0.40 22.72 3.59
C LYS A 151 1.00 21.41 3.10
N VAL A 152 0.18 20.60 2.42
CA VAL A 152 0.59 19.32 1.85
C VAL A 152 0.77 19.48 0.36
N VAL A 153 2.02 19.45 -0.08
CA VAL A 153 2.38 19.23 -1.47
C VAL A 153 2.56 17.71 -1.63
N PRO A 154 2.12 17.06 -2.72
CA PRO A 154 2.17 15.59 -2.84
C PRO A 154 3.53 14.95 -2.52
N ALA A 155 4.63 15.69 -2.65
CA ALA A 155 5.98 15.24 -2.32
C ALA A 155 6.50 15.70 -0.94
N GLU A 156 5.95 16.79 -0.37
CA GLU A 156 6.51 17.44 0.82
C GLU A 156 5.42 18.10 1.68
N VAL A 157 5.60 18.03 3.01
CA VAL A 157 4.75 18.77 3.95
C VAL A 157 5.51 19.99 4.45
N LYS A 158 4.86 21.15 4.43
CA LYS A 158 5.45 22.43 4.86
C LYS A 158 4.54 23.13 5.85
N VAL A 159 5.11 23.96 6.72
CA VAL A 159 4.35 24.81 7.64
C VAL A 159 4.25 26.21 7.05
N VAL A 160 3.02 26.72 6.89
CA VAL A 160 2.77 28.10 6.47
C VAL A 160 2.47 28.95 7.70
N GLU A 161 3.32 29.93 7.97
CA GLU A 161 3.14 30.95 9.01
C GLU A 161 2.48 32.20 8.43
N HIS A 162 1.20 32.40 8.73
CA HIS A 162 0.51 33.65 8.46
C HIS A 162 0.79 34.65 9.58
N ARG A 163 1.55 35.71 9.28
CA ARG A 163 1.83 36.83 10.19
C ARG A 163 0.92 37.99 9.86
N ARG A 164 -0.02 38.28 10.73
CA ARG A 164 -1.00 39.37 10.59
C ARG A 164 -0.57 40.56 11.44
N SER A 165 -0.25 41.68 10.80
CA SER A 165 0.03 42.92 11.52
C SER A 165 -1.26 43.58 12.01
N VAL A 166 -1.27 43.94 13.29
CA VAL A 166 -2.34 44.68 13.95
C VAL A 166 -1.84 46.08 14.20
N TYR A 167 -2.62 47.07 13.78
CA TYR A 167 -2.27 48.47 13.86
C TYR A 167 -3.14 49.20 14.88
N ALA A 168 -2.53 50.14 15.61
CA ALA A 168 -3.20 50.98 16.59
C ALA A 168 -2.83 52.45 16.39
N CYS A 169 -3.66 53.36 16.91
CA CYS A 169 -3.38 54.79 16.86
C CYS A 169 -2.80 55.27 18.21
N ARG A 170 -1.62 55.90 18.20
CA ARG A 170 -0.96 56.40 19.42
C ARG A 170 -1.71 57.55 20.08
N SER A 171 -2.36 58.39 19.29
CA SER A 171 -3.08 59.56 19.81
C SER A 171 -4.35 59.13 20.56
N CYS A 172 -5.17 58.25 19.96
CA CYS A 172 -6.38 57.72 20.60
C CYS A 172 -6.05 56.92 21.88
N GLU A 173 -4.97 56.11 21.84
CA GLU A 173 -4.50 55.35 23.01
C GLU A 173 -4.10 56.26 24.19
N ARG A 174 -3.49 57.42 23.93
CA ARG A 174 -3.11 58.39 24.97
C ARG A 174 -4.27 59.23 25.49
N HIS A 175 -5.23 59.56 24.62
CA HIS A 175 -6.32 60.48 24.94
C HIS A 175 -7.59 59.79 25.46
N GLY A 176 -7.58 58.46 25.65
CA GLY A 176 -8.70 57.69 26.21
C GLY A 176 -9.96 57.70 25.34
N THR A 177 -9.87 58.18 24.10
CA THR A 177 -10.92 58.08 23.09
C THR A 177 -10.71 56.75 22.39
N GLU A 178 -11.74 55.89 22.41
CA GLU A 178 -11.81 54.53 21.85
C GLU A 178 -10.63 54.14 20.93
N ALA A 179 -9.80 53.19 21.37
CA ALA A 179 -8.62 52.76 20.61
C ALA A 179 -9.03 52.06 19.31
N SER A 180 -8.91 52.77 18.18
CA SER A 180 -9.19 52.20 16.86
C SER A 180 -8.13 51.16 16.49
N LEU A 181 -8.46 49.88 16.61
CA LEU A 181 -7.63 48.76 16.16
C LEU A 181 -7.98 48.42 14.70
N LYS A 182 -6.98 48.42 13.82
CA LYS A 182 -7.12 47.93 12.45
C LYS A 182 -6.29 46.68 12.25
N TYR A 183 -6.87 45.68 11.62
CA TYR A 183 -6.22 44.41 11.37
C TYR A 183 -5.98 44.22 9.88
N ALA A 184 -4.82 43.70 9.49
CA ALA A 184 -4.58 43.36 8.10
C ALA A 184 -5.58 42.30 7.59
N PRO A 185 -6.07 42.43 6.35
CA PRO A 185 -6.92 41.40 5.76
C PRO A 185 -6.12 40.11 5.63
N VAL A 186 -6.69 38.99 6.08
CA VAL A 186 -6.09 37.66 5.97
C VAL A 186 -7.13 36.68 5.45
N PRO A 187 -6.71 35.64 4.70
CA PRO A 187 -7.64 34.61 4.25
C PRO A 187 -8.23 33.86 5.44
N ALA A 188 -9.53 33.54 5.36
CA ALA A 188 -10.23 32.80 6.39
C ALA A 188 -9.70 31.35 6.47
N PRO A 189 -9.42 30.82 7.68
CA PRO A 189 -9.07 29.42 7.85
C PRO A 189 -10.25 28.50 7.54
N VAL A 190 -9.97 27.28 7.10
CA VAL A 190 -11.00 26.23 6.95
C VAL A 190 -11.62 25.89 8.31
N PHE A 191 -10.76 25.70 9.31
CA PHE A 191 -11.17 25.41 10.68
C PHE A 191 -10.51 26.39 11.66
N PRO A 192 -11.29 27.09 12.50
CA PRO A 192 -10.73 28.04 13.46
C PRO A 192 -9.83 27.29 14.48
N LYS A 193 -8.68 27.88 14.80
CA LYS A 193 -7.67 27.33 15.74
C LYS A 193 -7.09 25.95 15.35
N SER A 194 -7.36 25.47 14.13
CA SER A 194 -6.78 24.24 13.61
C SER A 194 -5.45 24.49 12.89
N MET A 195 -4.65 23.43 12.75
CA MET A 195 -3.45 23.41 11.90
C MET A 195 -3.77 22.94 10.47
N ALA A 196 -4.99 22.49 10.23
CA ALA A 196 -5.41 21.95 8.93
C ALA A 196 -5.60 23.08 7.91
N SER A 197 -4.73 23.12 6.90
CA SER A 197 -4.91 23.99 5.75
C SER A 197 -5.92 23.40 4.75
N PRO A 198 -6.44 24.20 3.81
CA PRO A 198 -7.27 23.68 2.72
C PRO A 198 -6.60 22.53 1.96
N SER A 199 -5.29 22.64 1.73
CA SER A 199 -4.50 21.61 1.04
C SER A 199 -4.35 20.34 1.88
N ALA A 200 -4.15 20.45 3.20
CA ALA A 200 -4.10 19.29 4.07
C ALA A 200 -5.44 18.55 4.13
N VAL A 201 -6.56 19.28 4.23
CA VAL A 201 -7.89 18.69 4.23
C VAL A 201 -8.17 18.00 2.89
N ALA A 202 -7.89 18.67 1.78
CA ALA A 202 -8.05 18.09 0.45
C ALA A 202 -7.22 16.80 0.28
N HIS A 203 -5.99 16.79 0.81
CA HIS A 203 -5.13 15.61 0.75
C HIS A 203 -5.71 14.43 1.54
N ILE A 204 -6.17 14.66 2.78
CA ILE A 204 -6.80 13.63 3.61
C ILE A 204 -8.06 13.08 2.94
N LEU A 205 -8.91 13.96 2.39
CA LEU A 205 -10.11 13.56 1.66
C LEU A 205 -9.76 12.72 0.42
N THR A 206 -8.74 13.12 -0.34
CA THR A 206 -8.27 12.36 -1.50
C THR A 206 -7.76 10.98 -1.08
N GLN A 207 -6.95 10.91 -0.03
CA GLN A 207 -6.46 9.64 0.50
C GLN A 207 -7.60 8.71 0.92
N LYS A 208 -8.61 9.24 1.62
CA LYS A 208 -9.74 8.44 2.06
C LYS A 208 -10.62 7.97 0.92
N PHE A 209 -11.10 8.91 0.10
CA PHE A 209 -12.19 8.64 -0.84
C PHE A 209 -11.73 8.24 -2.24
N VAL A 210 -10.52 8.65 -2.65
CA VAL A 210 -9.96 8.30 -3.95
C VAL A 210 -9.00 7.13 -3.83
N GLN A 211 -8.16 7.12 -2.79
CA GLN A 211 -7.12 6.08 -2.62
C GLN A 211 -7.56 4.94 -1.68
N GLY A 212 -8.73 5.05 -1.04
CA GLY A 212 -9.26 4.01 -0.15
C GLY A 212 -8.41 3.76 1.09
N LEU A 213 -7.59 4.73 1.52
CA LEU A 213 -6.73 4.56 2.70
C LEU A 213 -7.57 4.57 3.98
N PRO A 214 -7.34 3.62 4.91
CA PRO A 214 -8.01 3.60 6.20
C PRO A 214 -7.56 4.78 7.08
N PHE A 215 -8.46 5.31 7.92
CA PHE A 215 -8.16 6.45 8.80
C PHE A 215 -7.21 6.11 9.95
N TYR A 216 -7.12 4.83 10.30
CA TYR A 216 -6.22 4.34 11.33
C TYR A 216 -5.26 3.33 10.70
N VAL A 217 -3.97 3.53 10.95
CA VAL A 217 -3.00 2.44 10.82
C VAL A 217 -2.98 1.81 12.20
N SER A 218 -3.43 0.56 12.33
CA SER A 218 -3.15 -0.25 13.51
C SER A 218 -1.64 -0.49 13.53
N VAL A 219 -0.90 0.46 14.08
CA VAL A 219 0.52 0.26 14.38
C VAL A 219 0.54 -0.74 15.54
N LYS A 220 0.84 -2.00 15.21
CA LYS A 220 1.20 -3.03 16.18
C LYS A 220 2.50 -2.65 16.88
#